data_AF-A0A7C1HSZ7-F1
#
_entry.id   AF-A0A7C1HSZ7-F1
#
_cell.length_a   1.000
_cell.length_b   1.000
_cell.length_c   1.000
_cell.angle_alpha   90.00
_cell.angle_beta   90.00
_cell.angle_gamma   90.00
#
_symmetry.space_group_name_H-M   'P 1'
#
loop_
_entity.id
_entity.type
_entity.pdbx_description
1 polymer ?
#
loop_
_entity_poly.entity_id
_entity_poly.type
_entity_poly.pdbx_seq_one_letter_code
_entity_poly.pdbx_strand_id
1 'polypeptide(L)'
;MALEFNDPSMAMEYLAQIRKSNPRYIRDQVMYIKKLKQNYEKEVMDRVLNFCMTNAIFKATDMGSVAKKFCAEMSPEAPETMAPVSVKNLDRSSFKITPEKSNISDYKKLMN
;
A
#
# COMPACT_ATOMS: atom_id res chain seq x y z
N MET A 1 10.19 5.84 18.96
CA MET A 1 9.19 5.98 17.88
C MET A 1 8.07 6.97 18.20
N ALA A 2 7.22 6.75 19.22
CA ALA A 2 6.14 7.70 19.54
C ALA A 2 6.65 9.02 20.15
N LEU A 3 7.67 8.95 21.03
CA LEU A 3 8.32 10.10 21.68
C LEU A 3 9.03 11.08 20.74
N GLU A 4 9.23 10.69 19.49
CA GLU A 4 9.93 11.49 18.48
C GLU A 4 8.97 12.37 17.67
N PHE A 5 7.66 12.21 17.83
CA PHE A 5 6.65 13.12 17.29
C PHE A 5 6.46 14.31 18.23
N ASN A 6 5.93 15.42 17.71
CA ASN A 6 5.62 16.58 18.56
C ASN A 6 4.52 16.27 19.59
N ASP A 7 3.58 15.40 19.27
CA ASP A 7 2.59 14.85 20.20
C ASP A 7 2.75 13.34 20.36
N PRO A 8 3.50 12.88 21.39
CA PRO A 8 3.69 11.46 21.66
C PRO A 8 2.39 10.73 22.01
N SER A 9 1.41 11.40 22.62
CA SER A 9 0.13 10.82 23.01
C SER A 9 -0.70 10.49 21.78
N MET A 10 -0.78 11.42 20.83
CA MET A 10 -1.44 11.21 19.54
C MET A 10 -0.75 10.09 18.73
N ALA A 11 0.59 10.05 18.74
CA ALA A 11 1.33 8.98 18.08
C ALA A 11 1.06 7.60 18.71
N MET A 12 0.92 7.52 20.04
CA MET A 12 0.55 6.28 20.72
C MET A 12 -0.88 5.85 20.37
N GLU A 13 -1.83 6.78 20.36
CA GLU A 13 -3.21 6.50 19.97
C GLU A 13 -3.29 5.98 18.53
N TYR A 14 -2.57 6.61 17.60
CA TYR A 14 -2.51 6.17 16.22
C TYR A 14 -2.00 4.73 16.08
N LEU A 15 -0.93 4.38 16.79
CA LEU A 15 -0.40 3.01 16.81
C LEU A 15 -1.39 2.02 17.44
N ALA A 16 -2.15 2.43 18.45
CA ALA A 16 -3.20 1.61 19.05
C ALA A 16 -4.33 1.34 18.04
N GLN A 17 -4.74 2.35 17.26
CA GLN A 17 -5.75 2.19 16.21
C GLN A 17 -5.28 1.27 15.08
N ILE A 18 -4.02 1.38 14.65
CA ILE A 18 -3.45 0.43 13.67
C ILE A 18 -3.44 -1.00 14.21
N ARG A 19 -3.07 -1.19 15.48
CA ARG A 19 -3.09 -2.52 16.11
C ARG A 19 -4.49 -3.10 16.16
N LYS A 20 -5.51 -2.25 16.39
CA LYS A 20 -6.92 -2.65 16.40
C LYS A 20 -7.43 -2.99 14.99
N SER A 21 -7.05 -2.22 13.97
CA SER A 21 -7.54 -2.39 12.60
C SER A 21 -6.90 -3.57 11.88
N ASN A 22 -5.60 -3.80 12.07
CA ASN A 22 -4.82 -4.82 11.36
C ASN A 22 -3.90 -5.60 12.31
N PRO A 23 -4.45 -6.34 13.28
CA PRO A 23 -3.65 -7.00 14.32
C PRO A 23 -2.65 -8.00 13.75
N ARG A 24 -3.01 -8.72 12.67
CA ARG A 24 -2.14 -9.70 12.02
C ARG A 24 -0.86 -9.07 11.43
N TYR A 25 -0.94 -7.84 10.95
CA TYR A 25 0.15 -7.17 10.21
C TYR A 25 0.76 -6.01 11.00
N ILE A 26 0.51 -5.91 12.30
CA ILE A 26 0.97 -4.77 13.11
C ILE A 26 2.49 -4.58 13.05
N ARG A 27 3.27 -5.66 13.03
CA ARG A 27 4.73 -5.60 12.92
C ARG A 27 5.17 -4.90 11.63
N ASP A 28 4.61 -5.32 10.50
CA ASP A 28 4.97 -4.76 9.18
C ASP A 28 4.51 -3.31 9.06
N GLN A 29 3.32 -3.01 9.58
CA GLN A 29 2.76 -1.66 9.62
C GLN A 29 3.67 -0.72 10.44
N VAL A 30 4.05 -1.12 11.66
CA VAL A 30 4.96 -0.34 12.53
C VAL A 30 6.33 -0.19 11.88
N MET A 31 6.87 -1.25 11.28
CA MET A 31 8.16 -1.20 10.60
C MET A 31 8.13 -0.27 9.37
N TYR A 32 7.01 -0.22 8.65
CA TYR A 32 6.82 0.71 7.56
C TYR A 32 6.77 2.16 8.05
N ILE A 33 6.00 2.46 9.11
CA ILE A 33 5.96 3.82 9.69
C ILE A 33 7.36 4.24 10.17
N LYS A 34 8.12 3.32 10.79
CA LYS A 34 9.51 3.60 11.17
C LYS A 34 10.37 4.01 9.97
N LYS A 35 10.21 3.36 8.81
CA LYS A 35 10.89 3.75 7.56
C LYS A 35 10.42 5.12 7.06
N LEU A 36 9.11 5.41 7.09
CA LEU A 36 8.60 6.72 6.70
C LEU A 36 9.26 7.84 7.51
N LYS A 37 9.37 7.66 8.84
CA LYS A 37 10.04 8.64 9.71
C LYS A 37 11.53 8.86 9.42
N GLN A 38 12.20 7.89 8.80
CA GLN A 38 13.61 8.03 8.39
C GLN A 38 13.74 8.75 7.05
N ASN A 39 12.69 8.71 6.22
CA ASN A 39 12.69 9.25 4.86
C ASN A 39 12.09 10.66 4.77
N TYR A 40 11.25 11.04 5.72
CA TYR A 40 10.56 12.34 5.74
C TYR A 40 10.97 13.16 6.94
N GLU A 41 11.00 14.48 6.77
CA GLU A 41 11.26 15.41 7.85
C GLU A 41 10.19 15.33 8.95
N LYS A 42 10.59 15.66 10.18
CA LYS A 42 9.72 15.58 11.35
C LYS A 42 8.45 16.41 11.17
N GLU A 43 8.57 17.63 10.63
CA GLU A 43 7.43 18.52 10.41
C GLU A 43 6.39 17.95 9.45
N VAL A 44 6.84 17.30 8.36
CA VAL A 44 5.97 16.59 7.41
C VAL A 44 5.24 15.46 8.14
N MET A 45 5.98 14.65 8.91
CA MET A 45 5.41 13.51 9.62
C MET A 45 4.40 13.89 10.71
N ASP A 46 4.61 15.02 11.39
CA ASP A 46 3.65 15.55 12.37
C ASP A 46 2.36 16.02 11.69
N ARG A 47 2.44 16.67 10.52
CA ARG A 47 1.25 17.04 9.73
C ARG A 47 0.50 15.81 9.22
N VAL A 48 1.24 14.82 8.72
CA VAL A 48 0.68 13.55 8.24
C VAL A 48 -0.04 12.82 9.37
N LEU A 49 0.55 12.76 10.57
CA LEU A 49 -0.07 12.13 11.74
C LEU A 49 -1.41 12.78 12.08
N ASN A 50 -1.44 14.12 12.16
CA ASN A 50 -2.68 14.87 12.39
C ASN A 50 -3.74 14.55 11.32
N PHE A 51 -3.35 14.61 10.05
CA PHE A 51 -4.26 14.31 8.94
C PHE A 51 -4.81 12.88 9.01
N CYS A 52 -3.96 11.90 9.31
CA CYS A 52 -4.38 10.50 9.41
C CYS A 52 -5.34 10.28 10.59
N MET A 53 -5.12 10.95 11.72
CA MET A 53 -6.03 10.92 12.86
C MET A 53 -7.38 11.53 12.53
N THR A 54 -7.42 12.72 11.92
CA THR A 54 -8.67 13.40 11.55
C THR A 54 -9.50 12.62 10.53
N ASN A 55 -8.83 11.92 9.59
CA ASN A 55 -9.49 11.17 8.52
C ASN A 55 -9.60 9.66 8.79
N ALA A 56 -9.29 9.20 10.01
CA ALA A 56 -9.32 7.79 10.40
C ALA A 56 -8.51 6.85 9.47
N ILE A 57 -7.35 7.29 9.00
CA ILE A 57 -6.47 6.53 8.11
C ILE A 57 -5.53 5.64 8.94
N PHE A 58 -5.98 4.42 9.27
CA PHE A 58 -5.25 3.49 10.13
C PHE A 58 -4.52 2.37 9.37
N LYS A 59 -3.95 2.72 8.22
CA LYS A 59 -3.04 1.87 7.44
C LYS A 59 -1.77 2.65 7.11
N ALA A 60 -0.63 2.05 7.42
CA ALA A 60 0.70 2.62 7.22
C ALA A 60 1.00 2.88 5.73
N THR A 61 0.52 2.04 4.82
CA THR A 61 0.64 2.27 3.36
C THR A 61 -0.07 3.54 2.92
N ASP A 62 -1.25 3.79 3.48
CA ASP A 62 -2.07 4.95 3.15
C ASP A 62 -1.44 6.21 3.78
N MET A 63 -0.93 6.09 5.01
CA MET A 63 -0.10 7.13 5.64
C MET A 63 1.13 7.48 4.79
N GLY A 64 1.79 6.49 4.18
CA GLY A 64 2.91 6.72 3.26
C GLY A 64 2.51 7.51 2.01
N SER A 65 1.33 7.24 1.47
CA SER A 65 0.78 7.99 0.33
C SER A 65 0.48 9.44 0.70
N VAL A 66 -0.07 9.65 1.90
CA VAL A 66 -0.30 10.98 2.47
C VAL A 66 1.03 11.71 2.68
N ALA A 67 2.04 11.05 3.25
CA ALA A 67 3.37 11.62 3.45
C ALA A 67 4.04 12.05 2.15
N LYS A 68 3.94 11.24 1.09
CA LYS A 68 4.42 11.61 -0.24
C LYS A 68 3.76 12.91 -0.74
N LYS A 69 2.43 13.03 -0.59
CA LYS A 69 1.68 14.23 -1.01
C LYS A 69 2.12 15.48 -0.25
N PHE A 70 2.18 15.40 1.08
CA PHE A 70 2.60 16.54 1.92
C PHE A 70 4.05 16.97 1.66
N CYS A 71 4.95 16.00 1.42
CA CYS A 71 6.34 16.30 1.08
C CYS A 71 6.43 17.01 -0.28
N ALA A 72 5.67 16.56 -1.28
CA ALA A 72 5.61 17.20 -2.60
C ALA A 72 5.02 18.62 -2.52
N GLU A 73 4.04 18.87 -1.66
CA GLU A 73 3.45 20.21 -1.44
C GLU A 73 4.41 21.19 -0.73
N MET A 74 5.35 20.69 0.07
CA MET A 74 6.35 21.51 0.77
C MET A 74 7.59 21.81 -0.06
N SER A 75 7.83 21.07 -1.15
CA SER A 75 8.87 21.41 -2.13
C SER A 75 8.30 22.35 -3.20
N PRO A 76 8.93 23.51 -3.48
CA PRO A 76 8.47 24.43 -4.51
C PRO A 76 8.67 23.94 -5.96
N GLU A 77 9.04 22.67 -6.19
CA GLU A 77 9.37 22.17 -7.52
C GLU A 77 8.35 21.14 -8.05
N ALA A 78 7.51 21.69 -8.95
CA ALA A 78 6.68 21.06 -10.00
C ALA A 78 5.62 20.01 -9.62
N PRO A 79 4.40 20.12 -10.18
CA PRO A 79 3.39 19.10 -10.02
C PRO A 79 3.86 17.82 -10.74
N GLU A 80 4.12 16.75 -10.00
CA GLU A 80 4.02 15.39 -10.55
C GLU A 80 2.56 15.23 -11.00
N THR A 81 2.30 15.59 -12.26
CA THR A 81 1.09 15.20 -12.96
C THR A 81 1.02 13.69 -12.82
N MET A 82 0.09 13.21 -11.99
CA MET A 82 -0.29 11.82 -11.95
C MET A 82 -0.78 11.50 -13.36
N ALA A 83 0.11 11.00 -14.21
CA ALA A 83 -0.27 10.52 -15.53
C ALA A 83 -1.39 9.49 -15.29
N PRO A 84 -2.54 9.62 -15.96
CA PRO A 84 -3.63 8.68 -15.76
C PRO A 84 -3.08 7.27 -15.99
N VAL A 85 -3.29 6.39 -15.01
CA VAL A 85 -2.89 4.98 -15.11
C VAL A 85 -3.56 4.44 -16.36
N SER A 86 -2.80 4.29 -17.45
CA SER A 86 -3.27 3.64 -18.66
C SER A 86 -3.39 2.16 -18.33
N VAL A 87 -4.56 1.76 -17.83
CA VAL A 87 -4.96 0.36 -17.75
C VAL A 87 -4.99 -0.17 -19.17
N LYS A 88 -3.88 -0.79 -19.60
CA LYS A 88 -3.85 -1.61 -20.79
C LYS A 88 -4.85 -2.74 -20.55
N ASN A 89 -6.07 -2.59 -21.07
CA ASN A 89 -7.03 -3.69 -21.12
C ASN A 89 -6.33 -4.84 -21.84
N LEU A 90 -6.02 -5.90 -21.10
CA LEU A 90 -5.38 -7.08 -21.63
C LEU A 90 -6.36 -7.68 -22.64
N ASP A 91 -5.97 -7.74 -23.91
CA ASP A 91 -6.85 -8.25 -24.96
C ASP A 91 -7.25 -9.70 -24.65
N ARG A 92 -8.51 -9.85 -24.23
CA ARG A 92 -9.07 -11.14 -23.80
C ARG A 92 -9.18 -12.13 -24.96
N SER A 93 -9.01 -11.67 -26.20
CA SER A 93 -9.01 -12.51 -27.41
C SER A 93 -7.91 -13.59 -27.38
N SER A 94 -6.76 -13.29 -26.75
CA SER A 94 -5.62 -14.19 -26.59
C SER A 94 -5.86 -15.32 -25.57
N PHE A 95 -6.88 -15.21 -24.71
CA PHE A 95 -7.19 -16.21 -23.69
C PHE A 95 -8.13 -17.32 -24.18
N LYS A 96 -8.44 -17.37 -25.47
CA LYS A 96 -9.20 -18.48 -26.08
C LYS A 96 -8.31 -19.71 -26.32
N ILE A 97 -7.57 -20.13 -25.30
CA ILE A 97 -6.84 -21.40 -25.34
C ILE A 97 -7.86 -22.49 -25.03
N THR A 98 -8.22 -23.30 -26.03
CA THR A 98 -9.01 -24.51 -25.82
C THR A 98 -8.03 -25.66 -25.63
N PRO A 99 -7.98 -26.32 -24.46
CA PRO A 99 -7.12 -27.46 -24.27
C PRO A 99 -7.54 -28.60 -25.21
N GLU A 100 -6.56 -29.30 -25.75
CA GLU A 100 -6.80 -30.48 -26.57
C GLU A 100 -7.48 -31.55 -25.71
N LYS A 101 -8.58 -32.11 -26.21
CA LYS A 101 -9.31 -33.17 -25.51
C LYS A 101 -8.71 -34.51 -25.90
N SER A 102 -8.41 -35.35 -24.91
CA SER A 102 -7.89 -36.70 -25.15
C SER A 102 -8.82 -37.51 -26.05
N ASN A 103 -8.24 -38.26 -26.99
CA ASN A 103 -8.99 -39.16 -27.86
C ASN A 103 -9.10 -40.54 -27.21
N ILE A 104 -10.30 -41.13 -27.21
CA ILE A 104 -10.52 -42.48 -26.66
C ILE A 104 -9.66 -43.56 -27.36
N SER A 105 -9.25 -43.30 -28.61
CA SER A 105 -8.36 -44.16 -29.38
C SER A 105 -6.96 -44.28 -28.76
N ASP A 106 -6.46 -43.25 -28.08
CA ASP A 106 -5.14 -43.26 -27.47
C ASP A 106 -5.05 -44.30 -26.35
N TYR A 107 -6.14 -44.49 -25.61
CA TYR A 107 -6.23 -45.50 -24.56
C TYR A 107 -6.34 -46.93 -25.11
N LYS A 108 -6.94 -47.12 -26.31
CA LYS A 108 -7.04 -48.44 -26.93
C LYS A 108 -5.68 -49.04 -27.29
N LYS A 109 -4.71 -48.18 -27.64
CA LYS A 109 -3.33 -48.60 -27.94
C LYS A 109 -2.55 -49.08 -26.73
N LEU A 110 -2.98 -48.71 -25.51
CA LEU A 110 -2.36 -49.13 -24.26
C LEU A 110 -2.91 -50.46 -23.74
N MET A 111 -4.01 -50.94 -24.32
CA MET A 111 -4.74 -52.14 -23.86
C MET A 111 -4.50 -53.38 -24.76
N ASN A 112 -3.66 -53.28 -25.78
CA ASN A 112 -3.21 -54.37 -26.65
C ASN A 112 -1.68 -54.44 -26.65
#